data_AF-A0A3N6M7Y1-F1
#
_entry.id   AF-A0A3N6M7Y1-F1
#
_cell.length_a   1.000
_cell.length_b   1.000
_cell.length_c   1.000
_cell.angle_alpha   90.00
_cell.angle_beta   90.00
_cell.angle_gamma   90.00
#
_symmetry.space_group_name_H-M   'P 1'
#
loop_
_entity.id
_entity.type
_entity.pdbx_description
1 polymer ?
#
loop_
_entity_poly.entity_id
_entity_poly.type
_entity_poly.pdbx_seq_one_letter_code
_entity_poly.pdbx_strand_id
1 'polypeptide(L)'
;MSLTASGSPQLDVLRIVLGLLYAVGALVHGYFALVTPDLYLVFADMALVTTYRELWLAVVVPNLGVLLPAVILLEAGIAVAILWRGRTVTVANLVGGCFQLGLVLSGPWGVINLGLAAVHFYLARLEFPRPAIPLNTRI
;
A
#
# COMPACT_ATOMS: atom_id res chain seq x y z
N MET A 1 -6.86 -22.61 -7.39
CA MET A 1 -8.25 -22.66 -6.89
C MET A 1 -8.48 -21.36 -6.13
N SER A 2 -9.33 -20.48 -6.64
CA SER A 2 -9.66 -19.19 -6.05
C SER A 2 -10.92 -19.34 -5.19
N LEU A 3 -10.96 -18.67 -4.03
CA LEU A 3 -12.14 -18.70 -3.15
C LEU A 3 -13.01 -17.48 -3.45
N THR A 4 -14.27 -17.70 -3.76
CA THR A 4 -15.24 -16.62 -4.01
C THR A 4 -15.60 -15.92 -2.70
N ALA A 5 -15.25 -14.64 -2.57
CA ALA A 5 -15.54 -13.82 -1.38
C ALA A 5 -16.92 -13.13 -1.44
N SER A 6 -17.87 -13.67 -2.21
CA SER A 6 -19.08 -12.92 -2.57
C SER A 6 -19.91 -12.53 -1.34
N GLY A 7 -20.03 -11.21 -1.10
CA GLY A 7 -21.01 -10.65 -0.18
C GLY A 7 -20.64 -10.68 1.31
N SER A 8 -19.36 -10.79 1.68
CA SER A 8 -18.93 -10.61 3.08
C SER A 8 -18.78 -9.12 3.42
N PRO A 9 -19.63 -8.56 4.30
CA PRO A 9 -19.52 -7.16 4.71
C PRO A 9 -18.19 -6.86 5.40
N GLN A 10 -17.61 -7.84 6.11
CA GLN A 10 -16.34 -7.69 6.81
C GLN A 10 -15.18 -7.48 5.82
N LEU A 11 -15.18 -8.20 4.69
CA LEU A 11 -14.17 -8.04 3.66
C LEU A 11 -14.31 -6.70 2.92
N ASP A 12 -15.54 -6.24 2.69
CA ASP A 12 -15.76 -4.91 2.10
C ASP A 12 -15.32 -3.79 3.05
N VAL A 13 -15.62 -3.89 4.35
CA VAL A 13 -15.11 -2.97 5.36
C VAL A 13 -13.58 -2.99 5.40
N LEU A 14 -12.95 -4.17 5.38
CA LEU A 14 -11.50 -4.29 5.34
C LEU A 14 -10.89 -3.61 4.11
N ARG A 15 -11.49 -3.79 2.93
CA ARG A 15 -11.04 -3.13 1.70
C ARG A 15 -11.20 -1.61 1.79
N ILE A 16 -12.26 -1.11 2.41
CA ILE A 16 -12.48 0.32 2.66
C ILE A 16 -11.40 0.86 3.61
N VAL A 17 -11.13 0.18 4.72
CA VAL A 17 -10.10 0.58 5.68
C VAL A 17 -8.72 0.60 5.01
N LEU A 18 -8.36 -0.45 4.25
CA LEU A 18 -7.12 -0.46 3.48
C LEU A 18 -7.08 0.69 2.46
N GLY A 19 -8.16 0.92 1.73
CA GLY A 19 -8.27 2.04 0.79
C GLY A 19 -8.01 3.39 1.45
N LEU A 20 -8.60 3.63 2.63
CA LEU A 20 -8.37 4.84 3.43
C LEU A 20 -6.93 4.94 3.93
N LEU A 21 -6.34 3.84 4.40
CA LEU A 21 -4.94 3.82 4.86
C LEU A 21 -3.98 4.24 3.74
N TYR A 22 -4.14 3.69 2.53
CA TYR A 22 -3.33 4.08 1.38
C TYR A 22 -3.61 5.51 0.90
N ALA A 23 -4.85 5.98 0.97
CA ALA A 23 -5.16 7.37 0.65
C ALA A 23 -4.48 8.34 1.63
N VAL A 24 -4.50 8.03 2.93
CA VAL A 24 -3.77 8.81 3.94
C VAL A 24 -2.27 8.74 3.72
N GLY A 25 -1.72 7.55 3.40
CA GLY A 25 -0.32 7.38 3.02
C GLY A 25 0.07 8.34 1.88
N ALA A 26 -0.69 8.32 0.78
CA ALA A 26 -0.42 9.16 -0.37
C ALA A 26 -0.42 10.66 -0.01
N LEU A 27 -1.34 11.09 0.85
CA LEU A 27 -1.41 12.47 1.35
C LEU A 27 -0.21 12.81 2.24
N VAL A 28 0.17 11.91 3.15
CA VAL A 28 1.34 12.09 4.03
C VAL A 28 2.63 12.17 3.21
N HIS A 29 2.80 11.29 2.22
CA HIS A 29 3.93 11.32 1.30
C HIS A 29 3.95 12.59 0.45
N GLY A 30 2.79 13.07 -0.01
CA GLY A 30 2.65 14.36 -0.69
C GLY A 30 3.03 15.55 0.21
N TYR A 31 2.61 15.52 1.48
CA TYR A 31 2.99 16.52 2.46
C TYR A 31 4.51 16.52 2.70
N PHE A 32 5.13 15.34 2.90
CA PHE A 32 6.57 15.24 3.08
C PHE A 32 7.34 15.73 1.85
N ALA A 33 6.85 15.45 0.64
CA ALA A 33 7.46 15.94 -0.59
C ALA A 33 7.55 17.48 -0.65
N LEU A 34 6.55 18.17 -0.10
CA LEU A 34 6.43 19.62 -0.17
C LEU A 34 7.06 20.34 1.02
N VAL A 35 7.05 19.73 2.20
CA VAL A 35 7.36 20.43 3.47
C VAL A 35 8.63 19.92 4.14
N THR A 36 8.94 18.62 4.05
CA THR A 36 10.06 18.03 4.81
C THR A 36 10.66 16.83 4.07
N PRO A 37 11.28 17.04 2.89
CA PRO A 37 11.87 15.95 2.11
C PRO A 37 13.06 15.30 2.81
N ASP A 38 13.72 15.99 3.75
CA ASP A 38 14.84 15.45 4.51
C ASP A 38 14.42 14.31 5.49
N LEU A 39 13.12 14.15 5.76
CA LEU A 39 12.61 13.08 6.61
C LEU A 39 12.95 11.67 6.08
N TYR A 40 13.19 11.53 4.76
CA TYR A 40 13.59 10.26 4.15
C TYR A 40 15.01 9.85 4.50
N LEU A 41 15.88 10.78 4.93
CA LEU A 41 17.18 10.46 5.52
C LEU A 41 16.99 9.84 6.91
N VAL A 42 16.07 10.39 7.70
CA VAL A 42 15.73 9.89 9.04
C VAL A 42 15.17 8.46 8.97
N PHE A 43 14.37 8.15 7.95
CA PHE A 43 13.87 6.78 7.74
C PHE A 43 14.99 5.78 7.47
N ALA A 44 16.10 6.20 6.84
CA ALA A 44 17.25 5.31 6.63
C ALA A 44 17.90 4.90 7.97
N ASP A 45 17.96 5.82 8.94
CA ASP A 45 18.53 5.56 10.26
C ASP A 45 17.62 4.69 11.14
N MET A 46 16.34 4.54 10.78
CA MET A 46 15.41 3.64 11.45
C MET A 46 15.51 2.19 10.96
N ALA A 47 16.22 1.92 9.85
CA ALA A 47 16.31 0.59 9.27
C ALA A 47 16.80 -0.47 10.26
N LEU A 48 16.16 -1.65 10.24
CA LEU A 48 16.47 -2.74 11.18
C LEU A 48 17.81 -3.42 10.90
N VAL A 49 18.32 -3.30 9.67
CA VAL A 49 19.58 -3.92 9.24
C VAL A 49 20.38 -2.96 8.37
N THR A 50 21.71 -3.01 8.51
CA THR A 50 22.64 -2.10 7.83
C THR A 50 22.52 -2.16 6.31
N THR A 51 22.36 -3.35 5.74
CA THR A 51 22.24 -3.52 4.28
C THR A 51 21.01 -2.80 3.71
N TYR A 52 19.89 -2.80 4.45
CA TYR A 52 18.69 -2.08 4.02
C TYR A 52 18.91 -0.57 4.08
N ARG A 53 19.56 -0.07 5.14
CA ARG A 53 19.98 1.34 5.26
C ARG A 53 20.86 1.77 4.09
N GLU A 54 21.90 0.99 3.78
CA GLU A 54 22.83 1.30 2.69
C GLU A 54 22.12 1.33 1.34
N LEU A 55 21.24 0.36 1.07
CA LEU A 55 20.43 0.35 -0.14
C LEU A 55 19.54 1.60 -0.23
N TRP A 56 18.91 1.98 0.88
CA TRP A 56 18.05 3.17 0.95
C TRP A 56 18.84 4.45 0.68
N LEU A 57 20.00 4.62 1.30
CA LEU A 57 20.88 5.78 1.12
C LEU A 57 21.47 5.82 -0.31
N ALA A 58 21.73 4.68 -0.92
CA ALA A 58 22.30 4.60 -2.27
C ALA A 58 21.26 4.76 -3.39
N VAL A 59 20.02 4.30 -3.17
CA VAL A 59 19.00 4.23 -4.22
C VAL A 59 17.81 5.16 -3.94
N VAL A 60 17.27 5.18 -2.74
CA VAL A 60 16.03 5.92 -2.45
C VAL A 60 16.31 7.41 -2.31
N VAL A 61 17.21 7.77 -1.39
CA VAL A 61 17.53 9.16 -1.06
C VAL A 61 17.98 9.99 -2.28
N PRO A 62 18.90 9.51 -3.14
CA PRO A 62 19.37 10.31 -4.28
C PRO A 62 18.30 10.47 -5.37
N ASN A 63 17.26 9.64 -5.36
CA ASN A 63 16.26 9.57 -6.42
C ASN A 63 14.85 9.97 -5.93
N LEU A 64 14.74 10.68 -4.80
CA LEU A 64 13.44 11.08 -4.22
C LEU A 64 12.57 11.88 -5.20
N GLY A 65 13.17 12.70 -6.07
CA GLY A 65 12.45 13.47 -7.09
C GLY A 65 11.61 12.61 -8.05
N VAL A 66 11.95 11.31 -8.20
CA VAL A 66 11.20 10.35 -9.03
C VAL A 66 10.47 9.33 -8.17
N LEU A 67 11.15 8.76 -7.17
CA LEU A 67 10.59 7.68 -6.36
C LEU A 67 9.46 8.13 -5.46
N LEU A 68 9.50 9.35 -4.92
CA LEU A 68 8.45 9.85 -4.06
C LEU A 68 7.13 10.10 -4.82
N PRO A 69 7.11 10.79 -5.98
CA PRO A 69 5.93 10.82 -6.84
C PRO A 69 5.42 9.43 -7.22
N ALA A 70 6.32 8.49 -7.52
CA ALA A 70 5.94 7.11 -7.85
C ALA A 70 5.24 6.41 -6.67
N VAL A 71 5.72 6.58 -5.43
CA VAL A 71 5.07 6.06 -4.22
C VAL A 71 3.69 6.69 -4.02
N ILE A 72 3.57 8.01 -4.16
CA ILE A 72 2.27 8.71 -4.02
C ILE A 72 1.25 8.15 -5.03
N LEU A 73 1.66 7.99 -6.30
CA LEU A 73 0.80 7.44 -7.35
C LEU A 73 0.46 5.96 -7.10
N LEU A 74 1.43 5.18 -6.62
CA LEU A 74 1.23 3.79 -6.25
C LEU A 74 0.17 3.65 -5.15
N GLU A 75 0.33 4.39 -4.05
CA GLU A 75 -0.59 4.34 -2.92
C GLU A 75 -1.98 4.85 -3.29
N ALA A 76 -2.09 5.98 -4.00
CA ALA A 76 -3.36 6.47 -4.51
C ALA A 76 -4.03 5.46 -5.47
N GLY A 77 -3.23 4.81 -6.32
CA GLY A 77 -3.68 3.75 -7.22
C GLY A 77 -4.23 2.54 -6.47
N ILE A 78 -3.51 2.05 -5.46
CA ILE A 78 -3.96 0.95 -4.59
C ILE A 78 -5.24 1.33 -3.85
N ALA A 79 -5.31 2.56 -3.31
CA ALA A 79 -6.45 3.08 -2.57
C ALA A 79 -7.76 2.98 -3.38
N VAL A 80 -7.71 3.32 -4.66
CA VAL A 80 -8.86 3.22 -5.57
C VAL A 80 -9.08 1.78 -6.03
N ALA A 81 -8.02 1.10 -6.47
CA ALA A 81 -8.12 -0.21 -7.11
C ALA A 81 -8.61 -1.30 -6.16
N ILE A 82 -8.30 -1.23 -4.87
CA ILE A 82 -8.75 -2.21 -3.88
C ILE A 82 -10.27 -2.16 -3.65
N LEU A 83 -10.91 -1.02 -3.92
CA LEU A 83 -12.36 -0.82 -3.82
C LEU A 83 -13.12 -1.29 -5.08
N TRP A 84 -12.40 -1.67 -6.13
CA TRP A 84 -12.97 -2.03 -7.43
C TRP A 84 -13.50 -3.48 -7.47
N ARG A 85 -13.44 -4.15 -8.61
CA ARG A 85 -13.88 -5.54 -8.79
C ARG A 85 -12.94 -6.35 -9.68
N GLY A 86 -13.06 -7.67 -9.61
CA GLY A 86 -12.36 -8.62 -10.46
C GLY A 86 -10.84 -8.54 -10.32
N ARG A 87 -10.15 -8.72 -11.44
CA ARG A 87 -8.68 -8.79 -11.49
C ARG A 87 -7.98 -7.54 -10.99
N THR A 88 -8.62 -6.37 -11.07
CA THR A 88 -8.07 -5.11 -10.55
C THR A 88 -7.77 -5.20 -9.05
N VAL A 89 -8.68 -5.81 -8.27
CA VAL A 89 -8.51 -5.97 -6.82
C VAL A 89 -7.37 -6.95 -6.53
N THR A 90 -7.27 -8.03 -7.29
CA THR A 90 -6.16 -9.00 -7.17
C THR A 90 -4.82 -8.33 -7.42
N VAL A 91 -4.68 -7.58 -8.51
CA VAL A 91 -3.44 -6.87 -8.84
C VAL A 91 -3.11 -5.84 -7.76
N ALA A 92 -4.07 -5.04 -7.33
CA ALA A 92 -3.88 -4.05 -6.25
C ALA A 92 -3.36 -4.69 -4.97
N ASN A 93 -3.91 -5.85 -4.60
CA ASN A 93 -3.47 -6.59 -3.42
C ASN A 93 -2.09 -7.23 -3.60
N LEU A 94 -1.77 -7.80 -4.77
CA LEU A 94 -0.41 -8.31 -5.00
C LEU A 94 0.64 -7.19 -4.94
N VAL A 95 0.35 -6.06 -5.59
CA VAL A 95 1.24 -4.89 -5.59
C VAL A 95 1.37 -4.31 -4.19
N GLY A 96 0.26 -4.09 -3.47
CA GLY A 96 0.28 -3.62 -2.08
C GLY A 96 1.02 -4.59 -1.16
N GLY A 97 0.84 -5.90 -1.31
CA GLY A 97 1.56 -6.91 -0.55
C GLY A 97 3.07 -6.85 -0.77
N CYS A 98 3.51 -6.75 -2.02
CA CYS A 98 4.94 -6.61 -2.36
C CYS A 98 5.53 -5.30 -1.84
N PHE A 99 4.79 -4.20 -1.95
CA PHE A 99 5.22 -2.90 -1.42
C PHE A 99 5.43 -2.97 0.10
N GLN A 100 4.45 -3.50 0.83
CA GLN A 100 4.54 -3.67 2.28
C GLN A 100 5.68 -4.61 2.69
N LEU A 101 5.91 -5.71 1.96
CA LEU A 101 7.08 -6.57 2.21
C LEU A 101 8.40 -5.83 2.06
N GLY A 102 8.52 -4.96 1.05
CA GLY A 102 9.72 -4.14 0.86
C GLY A 102 10.01 -3.23 2.05
N LEU A 103 8.98 -2.82 2.79
CA LEU A 103 9.11 -1.93 3.95
C LEU A 103 9.28 -2.68 5.29
N VAL A 104 9.31 -4.01 5.32
CA VAL A 104 9.44 -4.76 6.58
C VAL A 104 10.73 -4.41 7.34
N LEU A 105 11.79 -4.07 6.63
CA LEU A 105 13.09 -3.75 7.23
C LEU A 105 13.29 -2.25 7.50
N SER A 106 12.30 -1.40 7.24
CA SER A 106 12.43 0.06 7.35
C SER A 106 12.41 0.62 8.79
N GLY A 107 12.13 -0.23 9.79
CA GLY A 107 12.27 0.13 11.19
C GLY A 107 11.20 -0.47 12.11
N PRO A 108 10.80 0.23 13.19
CA PRO A 108 9.95 -0.34 14.25
C PRO A 108 8.56 -0.78 13.77
N TRP A 109 8.14 -0.28 12.61
CA TRP A 109 6.87 -0.62 11.97
C TRP A 109 6.91 -1.90 11.13
N GLY A 110 8.07 -2.59 11.06
CA GLY A 110 8.25 -3.77 10.22
C GLY A 110 7.23 -4.89 10.45
N VAL A 111 6.82 -5.10 11.70
CA VAL A 111 5.76 -6.07 12.04
C VAL A 111 4.39 -5.66 11.49
N ILE A 112 4.09 -4.37 11.46
CA ILE A 112 2.84 -3.84 10.89
C ILE A 112 2.86 -4.06 9.37
N ASN A 113 3.97 -3.72 8.71
CA ASN A 113 4.14 -3.92 7.27
C ASN A 113 4.03 -5.41 6.90
N LEU A 114 4.59 -6.31 7.72
CA LEU A 114 4.44 -7.75 7.52
C LEU A 114 2.98 -8.21 7.65
N GLY A 115 2.25 -7.70 8.64
CA GLY A 115 0.83 -7.97 8.82
C GLY A 115 -0.01 -7.47 7.64
N LEU A 116 0.24 -6.24 7.18
CA LEU A 116 -0.42 -5.67 6.00
C LEU A 116 -0.11 -6.46 4.73
N ALA A 117 1.14 -6.88 4.54
CA ALA A 117 1.53 -7.75 3.43
C ALA A 117 0.75 -9.08 3.47
N ALA A 118 0.65 -9.72 4.63
CA ALA A 118 -0.11 -10.96 4.79
C ALA A 118 -1.60 -10.76 4.46
N VAL A 119 -2.22 -9.67 4.93
CA VAL A 119 -3.61 -9.31 4.60
C VAL A 119 -3.78 -9.14 3.10
N HIS A 120 -2.87 -8.42 2.45
CA HIS A 120 -2.89 -8.23 1.00
C HIS A 120 -2.79 -9.56 0.24
N PHE A 121 -1.82 -10.41 0.56
CA PHE A 121 -1.68 -11.70 -0.11
C PHE A 121 -2.86 -12.64 0.17
N TYR A 122 -3.49 -12.54 1.35
CA TYR A 122 -4.73 -13.24 1.63
C TYR A 122 -5.87 -12.75 0.72
N LEU A 123 -6.11 -11.44 0.66
CA LEU A 123 -7.14 -10.85 -0.21
C LEU A 123 -6.87 -11.12 -1.70
N ALA A 124 -5.62 -11.20 -2.13
CA ALA A 124 -5.26 -11.54 -3.51
C ALA A 124 -5.70 -12.95 -3.93
N ARG A 125 -5.94 -13.85 -2.98
CA ARG A 125 -6.45 -15.23 -3.26
C ARG A 125 -7.96 -15.29 -3.41
N LEU A 126 -8.66 -14.18 -3.16
CA LEU A 126 -10.10 -14.08 -3.16
C LEU A 126 -10.63 -13.40 -4.42
N GLU A 127 -11.84 -13.79 -4.82
CA GLU A 127 -12.57 -13.15 -5.91
C GLU A 127 -13.58 -12.12 -5.41
N PHE A 128 -13.48 -10.89 -5.94
CA PHE A 128 -14.37 -9.77 -5.64
C PHE A 128 -15.19 -9.37 -6.87
N PRO A 129 -16.34 -10.02 -7.16
CA PRO A 129 -17.12 -9.73 -8.36
C PRO A 129 -17.79 -8.34 -8.35
N ARG A 130 -17.83 -7.67 -7.18
CA ARG A 130 -18.49 -6.37 -6.99
C ARG A 130 -17.55 -5.37 -6.30
N PRO A 131 -17.75 -4.05 -6.56
CA PRO A 131 -17.09 -2.99 -5.81
C PRO A 131 -17.40 -3.07 -4.32
N ALA A 132 -16.45 -2.67 -3.48
CA ALA A 132 -16.64 -2.61 -2.02
C ALA A 132 -17.67 -1.53 -1.63
N ILE A 133 -17.73 -0.45 -2.40
CA ILE A 133 -18.70 0.62 -2.24
C ILE A 133 -19.69 0.54 -3.42
N PRO A 134 -20.98 0.26 -3.16
CA PRO A 134 -21.99 0.25 -4.22
C PRO A 134 -22.08 1.63 -4.86
N LEU A 135 -21.80 1.72 -6.16
CA LEU A 135 -22.15 2.91 -6.93
C LEU A 135 -23.66 2.89 -7.10
N ASN A 136 -24.39 3.75 -6.39
CA ASN A 136 -25.83 3.92 -6.59
C ASN A 136 -26.07 4.51 -7.98
N THR A 137 -26.14 3.65 -8.99
CA THR A 137 -26.58 4.00 -10.34
C THR A 137 -28.09 3.85 -10.38
N ARG A 138 -28.79 4.71 -9.66
CA ARG A 138 -30.14 5.11 -10.03
C ARG A 138 -29.98 6.39 -10.87
N ILE A 139 -29.86 6.21 -12.17
CA ILE A 139 -30.17 7.26 -13.15
C ILE A 139 -31.58 6.96 -13.64
#